data_AF-W9ZXE4-F1
#
_entry.id   AF-W9ZXE4-F1
#
_cell.length_a   1.000
_cell.length_b   1.000
_cell.length_c   1.000
_cell.angle_alpha   90.00
_cell.angle_beta   90.00
_cell.angle_gamma   90.00
#
_symmetry.space_group_name_H-M   'P 1'
#
loop_
_entity.id
_entity.type
_entity.pdbx_description
1 polymer ?
#
loop_
_entity_poly.entity_id
_entity_poly.type
_entity_poly.pdbx_seq_one_letter_code
_entity_poly.pdbx_strand_id
1 'polypeptide(L)'
;MAPSAFHHFSQLPYELRLQIWESAIRKMQIGQKTFKGIHYVTLSPGGGWNPLEFSWEKPHPANRSAYLWHAGLWMACKESREVMQKCWFGHPCGEYDQKEVDEQVNAGLRKLFYGGRKGPRVIWNGRREDEGLFSPWLMAASLDDMFCIKPSRWSTLDEFKLACWRNNTDYAVEFDPYWTSELLGLEKYRPTHSSSPTLILAIKIFCGIATMNPRLPPVIHIMDRYSGWKKVSLESPPVFHDCEHEYILIDPSDPLASNRLACQAPVLRFLDQVDRLLKSKLTHERKSSHFAFGESKVLPEGLSVRKLVRVMVRRDKEMVLEAP
;
A
#
# COMPACT_ATOMS: atom_id res chain seq x y z
N MET A 1 1.69 -2.84 -50.86
CA MET A 1 2.84 -2.56 -49.98
C MET A 1 2.41 -1.53 -48.95
N ALA A 2 2.41 -1.86 -47.67
CA ALA A 2 2.16 -0.87 -46.62
C ALA A 2 3.37 0.09 -46.55
N PRO A 3 3.17 1.40 -46.33
CA PRO A 3 4.28 2.34 -46.28
C PRO A 3 5.21 2.00 -45.10
N SER A 4 6.49 1.82 -45.39
CA SER A 4 7.55 1.49 -44.41
C SER A 4 8.08 2.72 -43.67
N ALA A 5 7.30 3.80 -43.58
CA ALA A 5 7.71 5.05 -42.95
C ALA A 5 7.18 5.09 -41.51
N PHE A 6 8.10 4.99 -40.55
CA PHE A 6 7.79 5.29 -39.15
C PHE A 6 7.83 6.81 -38.97
N HIS A 7 6.66 7.45 -38.90
CA HIS A 7 6.56 8.88 -38.62
C HIS A 7 6.92 9.17 -37.17
N HIS A 8 7.66 10.25 -36.91
CA HIS A 8 7.87 10.71 -35.55
C HIS A 8 6.50 11.03 -34.92
N PHE A 9 6.36 10.77 -33.61
CA PHE A 9 5.10 11.01 -32.89
C PHE A 9 4.56 12.42 -33.13
N SER A 10 5.42 13.45 -33.09
CA SER A 10 5.05 14.85 -33.32
C SER A 10 4.53 15.17 -34.74
N GLN A 11 4.78 14.29 -35.72
CA GLN A 11 4.34 14.44 -37.10
C GLN A 11 3.01 13.72 -37.37
N LEU A 12 2.49 12.97 -36.40
CA LEU A 12 1.18 12.33 -36.52
C LEU A 12 0.06 13.39 -36.43
N PRO A 13 -1.03 13.21 -37.19
CA PRO A 13 -2.29 13.93 -36.98
C PRO A 13 -2.68 13.95 -35.50
N TYR A 14 -3.28 15.06 -35.06
CA TYR A 14 -3.65 15.27 -33.66
C TYR A 14 -4.54 14.15 -33.13
N GLU A 15 -5.49 13.69 -33.94
CA GLU A 15 -6.43 12.62 -33.59
C GLU A 15 -5.71 11.31 -33.29
N LEU A 16 -4.66 10.98 -34.04
CA LEU A 16 -3.86 9.77 -33.81
C LEU A 16 -2.98 9.90 -32.56
N ARG A 17 -2.38 11.08 -32.33
CA ARG A 17 -1.62 11.34 -31.09
C ARG A 17 -2.50 11.20 -29.86
N LEU A 18 -3.70 11.76 -29.91
CA LEU A 18 -4.70 11.67 -28.84
C LEU A 18 -5.09 10.21 -28.57
N GLN A 19 -5.40 9.43 -29.62
CA GLN A 19 -5.71 8.01 -29.48
C GLN A 19 -4.55 7.20 -28.86
N ILE A 20 -3.30 7.52 -29.22
CA ILE A 20 -2.12 6.88 -28.63
C ILE A 20 -2.04 7.20 -27.14
N TRP A 21 -2.22 8.46 -26.74
CA TRP A 21 -2.21 8.83 -25.33
C TRP A 21 -3.34 8.16 -24.55
N GLU A 22 -4.57 8.22 -25.05
CA GLU A 22 -5.73 7.57 -24.43
C GLU A 22 -5.53 6.05 -24.30
N SER A 23 -4.85 5.43 -25.28
CA SER A 23 -4.53 4.00 -25.25
C SER A 23 -3.35 3.64 -24.34
N ALA A 24 -2.40 4.57 -24.15
CA ALA A 24 -1.24 4.37 -23.29
C ALA A 24 -1.61 4.41 -21.80
N ILE A 25 -2.72 5.08 -21.46
CA ILE A 25 -3.28 5.02 -20.12
C ILE A 25 -3.74 3.60 -19.87
N ARG A 26 -3.04 2.90 -18.96
CA ARG A 26 -3.56 1.63 -18.45
C ARG A 26 -4.99 1.90 -17.99
N LYS A 27 -5.94 1.18 -18.59
CA LYS A 27 -7.36 1.17 -18.20
C LYS A 27 -7.44 0.67 -16.76
N MET A 28 -7.05 1.50 -15.79
CA MET A 28 -7.52 1.41 -14.43
C MET A 28 -9.02 1.58 -14.58
N GLN A 29 -9.74 0.46 -14.60
CA GLN A 29 -11.06 0.42 -15.18
C GLN A 29 -11.96 1.38 -14.42
N ILE A 30 -12.24 2.52 -15.05
CA ILE A 30 -13.31 3.43 -14.71
C ILE A 30 -14.59 2.61 -14.91
N GLY A 31 -15.04 1.96 -13.83
CA GLY A 31 -16.36 1.37 -13.71
C GLY A 31 -16.55 -0.15 -13.81
N GLN A 32 -15.57 -1.01 -14.15
CA GLN A 32 -15.88 -2.45 -14.37
C GLN A 32 -14.95 -3.57 -13.83
N LYS A 33 -13.87 -3.29 -13.11
CA LYS A 33 -13.23 -4.15 -12.07
C LYS A 33 -12.26 -3.22 -11.34
N THR A 34 -12.38 -3.16 -10.03
CA THR A 34 -11.61 -2.24 -9.19
C THR A 34 -10.12 -2.58 -9.29
N PHE A 35 -9.38 -1.80 -10.08
CA PHE A 35 -7.94 -1.81 -10.02
C PHE A 35 -7.53 -1.38 -8.61
N LYS A 36 -6.74 -2.21 -7.92
CA LYS A 36 -6.25 -1.92 -6.56
C LYS A 36 -4.73 -1.74 -6.59
N GLY A 37 -4.28 -0.51 -6.52
CA GLY A 37 -2.87 -0.15 -6.48
C GLY A 37 -2.27 -0.31 -5.09
N ILE A 38 -0.99 -0.67 -5.02
CA ILE A 38 -0.19 -0.64 -3.80
C ILE A 38 0.76 0.55 -3.91
N HIS A 39 0.74 1.43 -2.90
CA HIS A 39 1.57 2.63 -2.84
C HIS A 39 2.50 2.58 -1.63
N TYR A 40 3.81 2.63 -1.89
CA TYR A 40 4.84 2.62 -0.86
C TYR A 40 5.08 4.03 -0.34
N VAL A 41 4.92 4.20 0.97
CA VAL A 41 5.02 5.49 1.65
C VAL A 41 5.93 5.41 2.88
N THR A 42 6.54 6.53 3.23
CA THR A 42 7.29 6.72 4.48
C THR A 42 6.55 7.70 5.39
N LEU A 43 6.85 7.59 6.68
CA LEU A 43 6.35 8.48 7.72
C LEU A 43 7.09 9.81 7.68
N SER A 44 6.33 10.91 7.66
CA SER A 44 6.89 12.25 7.85
C SER A 44 6.93 12.63 9.34
N PRO A 45 7.91 13.45 9.78
CA PRO A 45 7.98 14.02 11.14
C PRO A 45 6.75 14.83 11.63
N GLY A 46 5.67 14.91 10.86
CA GLY A 46 4.42 15.59 11.22
C GLY A 46 3.18 14.69 11.16
N GLY A 47 3.36 13.37 11.14
CA GLY A 47 2.25 12.40 11.08
C GLY A 47 1.58 12.27 9.70
N GLY A 48 2.11 12.94 8.68
CA GLY A 48 1.70 12.76 7.28
C GLY A 48 2.47 11.64 6.58
N TRP A 49 2.01 11.30 5.38
CA TRP A 49 2.58 10.27 4.53
C TRP A 49 3.25 10.91 3.31
N ASN A 50 4.47 10.48 3.01
CA ASN A 50 5.16 10.86 1.78
C ASN A 50 5.42 9.60 0.95
N PRO A 51 5.37 9.64 -0.39
CA PRO A 51 5.82 8.53 -1.20
C PRO A 51 7.28 8.22 -0.86
N LEU A 52 7.61 6.95 -0.97
CA LEU A 52 9.00 6.54 -0.90
C LEU A 52 9.76 7.18 -2.07
N GLU A 53 11.02 7.55 -1.85
CA GLU A 53 11.85 8.13 -2.90
C GLU A 53 12.06 7.11 -4.03
N PHE A 54 12.02 7.59 -5.28
CA PHE A 54 12.31 6.80 -6.47
C PHE A 54 13.62 7.29 -7.09
N SER A 55 14.48 6.37 -7.52
CA SER A 55 15.73 6.71 -8.21
C SER A 55 15.91 5.78 -9.40
N TRP A 56 16.07 6.37 -10.58
CA TRP A 56 16.35 5.64 -11.83
C TRP A 56 17.72 4.95 -11.84
N GLU A 57 18.64 5.39 -10.99
CA GLU A 57 20.01 4.88 -10.94
C GLU A 57 20.12 3.57 -10.15
N LYS A 58 19.08 3.23 -9.37
CA LYS A 58 19.05 2.00 -8.58
C LYS A 58 18.37 0.89 -9.39
N PRO A 59 19.04 -0.24 -9.65
CA PRO A 59 18.47 -1.34 -10.44
C PRO A 59 17.22 -1.96 -9.79
N HIS A 60 17.05 -1.78 -8.48
CA HIS A 60 15.89 -2.24 -7.72
C HIS A 60 15.41 -1.11 -6.80
N PRO A 61 14.63 -0.14 -7.33
CA PRO A 61 14.15 0.96 -6.52
C PRO A 61 13.25 0.43 -5.41
N ALA A 62 13.44 0.93 -4.19
CA ALA A 62 12.62 0.53 -3.05
C ALA A 62 11.14 0.94 -3.23
N ASN A 63 10.90 1.95 -4.08
CA ASN A 63 9.59 2.44 -4.44
C ASN A 63 9.11 1.73 -5.72
N ARG A 64 8.07 0.89 -5.57
CA ARG A 64 7.43 0.14 -6.65
C ARG A 64 5.95 0.45 -6.72
N SER A 65 5.58 1.66 -6.34
CA SER A 65 4.18 2.02 -6.17
C SER A 65 3.44 2.05 -7.50
N ALA A 66 2.19 1.57 -7.53
CA ALA A 66 1.38 1.49 -8.74
C ALA A 66 1.25 2.82 -9.51
N TYR A 67 1.25 3.97 -8.82
CA TYR A 67 1.19 5.28 -9.47
C TYR A 67 2.37 5.54 -10.43
N LEU A 68 3.50 4.84 -10.29
CA LEU A 68 4.67 5.01 -11.15
C LEU A 68 4.39 4.56 -12.59
N TRP A 69 3.42 3.67 -12.84
CA TRP A 69 3.05 3.27 -14.19
C TRP A 69 2.60 4.45 -15.06
N HIS A 70 1.97 5.46 -14.45
CA HIS A 70 1.48 6.64 -15.17
C HIS A 70 2.40 7.84 -15.01
N ALA A 71 3.47 7.73 -14.20
CA ALA A 71 4.36 8.86 -13.96
C ALA A 71 5.05 9.37 -15.24
N GLY A 72 5.39 8.47 -16.16
CA GLY A 72 5.91 8.85 -17.48
C GLY A 72 4.90 9.67 -18.28
N LEU A 73 3.61 9.29 -18.26
CA LEU A 73 2.54 10.01 -18.96
C LEU A 73 2.30 11.39 -18.36
N TRP A 74 2.39 11.53 -17.04
CA TRP A 74 2.32 12.83 -16.38
C TRP A 74 3.51 13.75 -16.69
N MET A 75 4.69 13.20 -16.99
CA MET A 75 5.89 14.00 -17.27
C MET A 75 6.18 14.24 -18.76
N ALA A 76 5.55 13.47 -19.67
CA ALA A 76 5.92 13.43 -21.08
C ALA A 76 5.77 14.78 -21.81
N CYS A 77 4.54 15.28 -21.93
CA CYS A 77 4.24 16.57 -22.58
C CYS A 77 2.87 17.09 -22.14
N LYS A 78 2.54 18.33 -22.55
CA LYS A 78 1.24 18.96 -22.25
C LYS A 78 0.06 18.10 -22.71
N GLU A 79 0.11 17.60 -23.94
CA GLU A 79 -0.96 16.76 -24.52
C GLU A 79 -1.22 15.49 -23.70
N SER A 80 -0.17 14.73 -23.35
CA SER A 80 -0.28 13.53 -22.51
C SER A 80 -0.89 13.85 -21.14
N ARG A 81 -0.52 14.99 -20.53
CA ARG A 81 -1.07 15.43 -19.25
C ARG A 81 -2.55 15.79 -19.32
N GLU A 82 -2.98 16.49 -20.37
CA GLU A 82 -4.40 16.85 -20.55
C GLU A 82 -5.27 15.60 -20.64
N VAL A 83 -4.80 14.56 -21.33
CA VAL A 83 -5.47 13.26 -21.37
C VAL A 83 -5.52 12.61 -19.99
N MET A 84 -4.41 12.60 -19.25
CA MET A 84 -4.35 12.07 -17.88
C MET A 84 -5.32 12.79 -16.93
N GLN A 85 -5.39 14.13 -16.98
CA GLN A 85 -6.30 14.94 -16.18
C GLN A 85 -7.77 14.60 -16.51
N LYS A 86 -8.11 14.57 -17.80
CA LYS A 86 -9.45 14.18 -18.27
C LYS A 86 -9.84 12.79 -17.77
N CYS A 87 -8.93 11.82 -17.84
CA CYS A 87 -9.18 10.44 -17.40
C CYS A 87 -9.38 10.31 -15.88
N TRP A 88 -8.59 11.02 -15.06
CA TRP A 88 -8.63 10.85 -13.60
C TRP A 88 -9.68 11.71 -12.89
N PHE A 89 -9.99 12.89 -13.43
CA PHE A 89 -10.86 13.87 -12.77
C PHE A 89 -12.22 14.02 -13.47
N GLY A 90 -12.45 13.32 -14.59
CA GLY A 90 -13.72 13.34 -15.33
C GLY A 90 -13.96 14.63 -16.13
N HIS A 91 -13.22 15.70 -15.83
CA HIS A 91 -13.19 16.96 -16.57
C HIS A 91 -11.74 17.51 -16.56
N PRO A 92 -11.35 18.38 -17.52
CA PRO A 92 -10.20 19.25 -17.31
C PRO A 92 -10.39 19.94 -15.96
N CYS A 93 -9.35 20.03 -15.13
CA CYS A 93 -9.41 20.90 -13.94
C CYS A 93 -9.98 22.26 -14.39
N GLY A 94 -10.95 22.82 -13.65
CA GLY A 94 -11.63 24.06 -14.04
C GLY A 94 -10.68 25.24 -14.26
N GLU A 95 -11.23 26.43 -14.53
CA GLU A 95 -10.50 27.69 -14.81
C GLU A 95 -9.58 28.23 -13.68
N TYR A 96 -9.16 27.39 -12.73
CA TYR A 96 -7.92 27.65 -12.02
C TYR A 96 -6.77 27.72 -13.03
N ASP A 97 -5.68 28.42 -12.68
CA ASP A 97 -4.55 28.56 -13.57
C ASP A 97 -3.97 27.16 -13.87
N GLN A 98 -4.40 26.56 -14.99
CA GLN A 98 -3.98 25.25 -15.45
C GLN A 98 -2.46 25.18 -15.54
N LYS A 99 -1.82 26.33 -15.76
CA LYS A 99 -0.37 26.52 -15.72
C LYS A 99 0.19 26.30 -14.32
N GLU A 100 -0.44 26.83 -13.27
CA GLU A 100 -0.03 26.61 -11.88
C GLU A 100 -0.16 25.13 -11.50
N VAL A 101 -1.28 24.49 -11.87
CA VAL A 101 -1.48 23.05 -11.65
C VAL A 101 -0.39 22.24 -12.37
N ASP A 102 -0.11 22.57 -13.63
CA ASP A 102 0.93 21.93 -14.43
C ASP A 102 2.34 22.14 -13.84
N GLU A 103 2.66 23.35 -13.40
CA GLU A 103 3.94 23.68 -12.78
C GLU A 103 4.12 22.90 -11.48
N GLN A 104 3.08 22.80 -10.65
CA GLN A 104 3.11 22.08 -9.39
C GLN A 104 3.21 20.55 -9.58
N VAL A 105 2.45 19.96 -10.52
CA VAL A 105 2.55 18.52 -10.86
C VAL A 105 3.97 18.19 -11.32
N ASN A 106 4.49 18.95 -12.27
CA ASN A 106 5.85 18.74 -12.79
C ASN A 106 6.90 18.94 -11.71
N ALA A 107 6.78 19.98 -10.88
CA ALA A 107 7.70 20.20 -9.78
C ALA A 107 7.65 19.06 -8.76
N GLY A 108 6.47 18.52 -8.46
CA GLY A 108 6.27 17.38 -7.55
C GLY A 108 6.92 16.10 -8.09
N LEU A 109 6.64 15.74 -9.34
CA LEU A 109 7.23 14.57 -9.98
C LEU A 109 8.75 14.73 -10.15
N ARG A 110 9.23 15.90 -10.57
CA ARG A 110 10.67 16.17 -10.65
C ARG A 110 11.36 16.01 -9.29
N LYS A 111 10.75 16.51 -8.21
CA LYS A 111 11.29 16.29 -6.85
C LYS A 111 11.33 14.81 -6.48
N LEU A 112 10.31 14.04 -6.87
CA LEU A 112 10.23 12.61 -6.61
C LEU A 112 11.31 11.81 -7.36
N PHE A 113 11.51 12.11 -8.64
CA PHE A 113 12.43 11.37 -9.52
C PHE A 113 13.88 11.83 -9.44
N TYR A 114 14.12 13.09 -9.07
CA TYR A 114 15.45 13.73 -9.08
C TYR A 114 15.92 14.19 -7.70
N GLY A 115 15.34 13.66 -6.61
CA GLY A 115 15.96 13.70 -5.27
C GLY A 115 15.83 15.02 -4.49
N GLY A 116 14.65 15.66 -4.48
CA GLY A 116 14.41 16.84 -3.64
C GLY A 116 14.35 16.52 -2.13
N ARG A 117 14.90 17.38 -1.25
CA ARG A 117 14.95 17.19 0.23
C ARG A 117 13.59 17.00 0.93
N LYS A 118 12.48 17.25 0.25
CA LYS A 118 11.12 16.96 0.72
C LYS A 118 10.44 16.10 -0.35
N GLY A 119 10.11 14.86 0.02
CA GLY A 119 9.27 14.02 -0.83
C GLY A 119 7.91 14.67 -1.09
N PRO A 120 7.29 14.45 -2.25
CA PRO A 120 5.92 14.91 -2.51
C PRO A 120 4.94 14.36 -1.45
N ARG A 121 3.72 14.90 -1.37
CA ARG A 121 2.66 14.35 -0.52
C ARG A 121 1.74 13.45 -1.35
N VAL A 122 0.98 12.59 -0.68
CA VAL A 122 -0.01 11.71 -1.31
C VAL A 122 -1.28 12.49 -1.66
N ILE A 123 -1.80 12.33 -2.89
CA ILE A 123 -3.18 12.70 -3.20
C ILE A 123 -4.09 11.50 -2.98
N TRP A 124 -5.20 11.76 -2.31
CA TRP A 124 -6.30 10.82 -2.15
C TRP A 124 -7.39 11.22 -3.14
N ASN A 125 -7.67 10.40 -4.16
CA ASN A 125 -8.82 10.64 -5.04
C ASN A 125 -10.11 10.18 -4.34
N GLY A 126 -10.39 10.79 -3.19
CA GLY A 126 -11.72 10.80 -2.62
C GLY A 126 -12.38 12.03 -3.18
N ARG A 127 -13.45 11.84 -3.96
CA ARG A 127 -14.36 12.90 -4.36
C ARG A 127 -14.90 13.55 -3.08
N ARG A 128 -14.19 14.54 -2.52
CA ARG A 128 -14.78 15.52 -1.62
C ARG A 128 -15.42 16.54 -2.55
N GLU A 129 -16.75 16.50 -2.60
CA GLU A 129 -17.54 17.56 -3.23
C GLU A 129 -17.43 18.88 -2.43
N ASP A 130 -16.86 18.83 -1.23
CA ASP A 130 -16.73 19.99 -0.34
C ASP A 130 -15.26 20.39 -0.19
N GLU A 131 -14.97 21.63 -0.61
CA GLU A 131 -13.69 22.37 -0.57
C GLU A 131 -12.99 22.51 -1.94
N GLY A 132 -13.26 23.63 -2.60
CA GLY A 132 -12.65 24.10 -3.85
C GLY A 132 -11.16 24.46 -3.74
N LEU A 133 -10.36 23.56 -3.18
CA LEU A 133 -8.90 23.64 -3.11
C LEU A 133 -8.33 22.33 -3.66
N PHE A 134 -8.45 22.17 -4.98
CA PHE A 134 -7.75 21.12 -5.70
C PHE A 134 -6.25 21.50 -5.80
N SER A 135 -5.45 21.12 -4.81
CA SER A 135 -3.99 21.33 -4.85
C SER A 135 -3.28 20.06 -5.36
N PRO A 136 -2.58 20.11 -6.50
CA PRO A 136 -2.02 18.93 -7.16
C PRO A 136 -0.64 18.52 -6.60
N TRP A 137 -0.57 17.40 -5.89
CA TRP A 137 0.65 16.74 -5.45
C TRP A 137 0.54 15.22 -5.72
N LEU A 138 0.56 14.81 -6.99
CA LEU A 138 -0.10 13.55 -7.41
C LEU A 138 0.74 12.27 -7.23
N MET A 139 0.42 11.50 -6.18
CA MET A 139 0.14 10.07 -6.36
C MET A 139 -1.36 9.95 -6.56
N ALA A 140 -1.84 9.42 -7.69
CA ALA A 140 -3.26 9.11 -7.80
C ALA A 140 -3.53 7.79 -7.10
N ALA A 141 -4.21 7.85 -5.95
CA ALA A 141 -4.68 6.68 -5.24
C ALA A 141 -6.21 6.64 -5.19
N SER A 142 -6.79 5.48 -5.45
CA SER A 142 -8.20 5.18 -5.25
C SER A 142 -8.51 4.89 -3.77
N LEU A 143 -9.80 4.92 -3.39
CA LEU A 143 -10.25 4.48 -2.08
C LEU A 143 -9.90 3.02 -1.79
N ASP A 144 -9.88 2.18 -2.83
CA ASP A 144 -9.58 0.75 -2.75
C ASP A 144 -8.08 0.43 -2.81
N ASP A 145 -7.22 1.44 -2.90
CA ASP A 145 -5.78 1.27 -2.96
C ASP A 145 -5.18 1.02 -1.57
N MET A 146 -4.10 0.27 -1.55
CA MET A 146 -3.35 -0.12 -0.36
C MET A 146 -2.15 0.79 -0.15
N PHE A 147 -1.90 1.22 1.08
CA PHE A 147 -0.71 1.99 1.43
C PHE A 147 0.27 1.16 2.25
N CYS A 148 1.39 0.78 1.64
CA CYS A 148 2.46 0.05 2.30
C CYS A 148 3.44 1.01 2.98
N ILE A 149 3.44 0.99 4.31
CA ILE A 149 4.25 1.88 5.14
C ILE A 149 5.65 1.30 5.33
N LYS A 150 6.66 2.10 5.00
CA LYS A 150 8.08 1.81 5.20
C LYS A 150 8.74 2.94 5.99
N PRO A 151 8.79 2.84 7.34
CA PRO A 151 9.52 3.81 8.15
C PRO A 151 11.01 3.77 7.81
N SER A 152 11.59 4.94 7.53
CA SER A 152 13.02 5.04 7.17
C SER A 152 13.94 5.10 8.38
N ARG A 153 13.44 5.61 9.53
CA ARG A 153 14.24 5.84 10.74
C ARG A 153 13.42 5.68 12.01
N TRP A 154 14.11 5.37 13.10
CA TRP A 154 13.54 5.31 14.45
C TRP A 154 12.86 6.60 14.90
N SER A 155 13.49 7.76 14.69
CA SER A 155 12.94 9.05 15.09
C SER A 155 11.54 9.30 14.52
N THR A 156 11.28 8.86 13.28
CA THR A 156 9.96 8.99 12.65
C THR A 156 8.88 8.14 13.33
N LEU A 157 9.26 7.02 13.97
CA LEU A 157 8.34 6.14 14.69
C LEU A 157 8.03 6.60 16.11
N ASP A 158 8.91 7.38 16.72
CA ASP A 158 8.71 7.95 18.06
C ASP A 158 7.76 9.14 17.99
N GLU A 159 7.87 9.94 16.94
CA GLU A 159 6.94 11.04 16.64
C GLU A 159 5.60 10.54 16.08
N PHE A 160 5.56 9.30 15.56
CA PHE A 160 4.37 8.73 14.96
C PHE A 160 3.27 8.44 15.98
N LYS A 161 2.16 9.16 15.86
CA LYS A 161 0.94 8.88 16.62
C LYS A 161 -0.02 8.06 15.76
N LEU A 162 -0.44 6.90 16.27
CA LEU A 162 -1.48 6.04 15.66
C LEU A 162 -2.80 6.80 15.37
N ALA A 163 -3.04 7.92 16.08
CA ALA A 163 -4.15 8.84 15.85
C ALA A 163 -4.19 9.48 14.44
N CYS A 164 -3.10 9.44 13.68
CA CYS A 164 -3.02 10.00 12.32
C CYS A 164 -3.51 9.02 11.23
N TRP A 165 -3.94 7.82 11.60
CA TRP A 165 -4.57 6.87 10.68
C TRP A 165 -5.91 7.44 10.21
N ARG A 166 -6.15 7.37 8.90
CA ARG A 166 -7.41 7.81 8.30
C ARG A 166 -8.31 6.59 8.17
N ASN A 167 -9.54 6.69 8.68
CA ASN A 167 -10.45 5.56 8.90
C ASN A 167 -10.89 4.79 7.64
N ASN A 168 -10.55 5.25 6.43
CA ASN A 168 -11.06 4.71 5.17
C ASN A 168 -9.96 4.18 4.23
N THR A 169 -8.80 3.82 4.78
CA THR A 169 -7.64 3.38 3.98
C THR A 169 -7.15 2.03 4.44
N ASP A 170 -6.92 1.12 3.50
CA ASP A 170 -6.22 -0.13 3.80
C ASP A 170 -4.71 0.14 3.91
N TYR A 171 -4.15 -0.23 5.06
CA TYR A 171 -2.73 -0.08 5.35
C TYR A 171 -2.03 -1.41 5.39
N ALA A 172 -0.80 -1.42 4.87
CA ALA A 172 0.09 -2.56 4.91
C ALA A 172 1.47 -2.20 5.49
N VAL A 173 2.17 -3.22 5.96
CA VAL A 173 3.61 -3.18 6.24
C VAL A 173 4.30 -4.31 5.49
N GLU A 174 5.51 -4.06 5.03
CA GLU A 174 6.28 -5.09 4.32
C GLU A 174 7.00 -6.01 5.29
N PHE A 175 6.76 -7.31 5.13
CA PHE A 175 7.38 -8.35 5.93
C PHE A 175 8.83 -8.57 5.50
N ASP A 176 9.69 -8.75 6.50
CA ASP A 176 11.05 -9.23 6.34
C ASP A 176 11.21 -10.57 7.08
N PRO A 177 11.64 -11.65 6.40
CA PRO A 177 11.89 -12.96 7.02
C PRO A 177 12.83 -12.89 8.22
N TYR A 178 13.75 -11.92 8.26
CA TYR A 178 14.66 -11.72 9.39
C TYR A 178 13.97 -11.32 10.69
N TRP A 179 12.72 -10.81 10.66
CA TRP A 179 11.96 -10.47 11.86
C TRP A 179 11.81 -11.65 12.84
N THR A 180 11.66 -12.86 12.31
CA THR A 180 11.58 -14.08 13.14
C THR A 180 12.85 -14.25 13.97
N SER A 181 14.01 -13.99 13.35
CA SER A 181 15.33 -14.07 13.98
C SER A 181 15.56 -12.92 14.96
N GLU A 182 15.12 -11.70 14.63
CA GLU A 182 15.20 -10.53 15.53
C GLU A 182 14.44 -10.75 16.84
N LEU A 183 13.34 -11.51 16.78
CA LEU A 183 12.51 -11.81 17.94
C LEU A 183 12.93 -13.10 18.67
N LEU A 184 13.92 -13.84 18.16
CA LEU A 184 14.25 -15.17 18.64
C LEU A 184 14.91 -15.12 20.02
N GLY A 185 14.50 -16.02 20.92
CA GLY A 185 15.03 -16.08 22.29
C GLY A 185 14.51 -15.00 23.23
N LEU A 186 13.64 -14.09 22.77
CA LEU A 186 12.99 -13.14 23.66
C LEU A 186 11.89 -13.83 24.48
N GLU A 187 11.82 -13.55 25.78
CA GLU A 187 10.70 -13.98 26.63
C GLU A 187 9.59 -12.91 26.69
N LYS A 188 9.96 -11.64 26.53
CA LYS A 188 9.07 -10.48 26.52
C LYS A 188 9.53 -9.50 25.46
N TYR A 189 8.58 -8.95 24.71
CA TYR A 189 8.90 -7.95 23.71
C TYR A 189 9.17 -6.58 24.34
N ARG A 190 10.34 -6.02 24.07
CA ARG A 190 10.70 -4.62 24.35
C ARG A 190 11.29 -4.00 23.07
N PRO A 191 10.75 -2.88 22.56
CA PRO A 191 11.34 -2.21 21.40
C PRO A 191 12.76 -1.75 21.72
N THR A 192 13.75 -2.17 20.93
CA THR A 192 15.15 -1.74 21.07
C THR A 192 15.61 -1.07 19.79
N HIS A 193 16.38 0.03 19.86
CA HIS A 193 16.87 0.78 18.69
C HIS A 193 17.64 -0.05 17.65
N SER A 194 18.03 -1.29 17.99
CA SER A 194 18.66 -2.27 17.10
C SER A 194 17.69 -3.01 16.18
N SER A 195 16.39 -3.01 16.50
CA SER A 195 15.39 -3.75 15.72
C SER A 195 14.95 -2.97 14.48
N SER A 196 14.45 -3.68 13.48
CA SER A 196 13.90 -3.11 12.26
C SER A 196 12.77 -2.10 12.57
N PRO A 197 12.82 -0.86 12.06
CA PRO A 197 11.73 0.11 12.21
C PRO A 197 10.37 -0.43 11.77
N THR A 198 10.32 -1.21 10.69
CA THR A 198 9.07 -1.78 10.15
C THR A 198 8.50 -2.86 11.06
N LEU A 199 9.35 -3.70 11.67
CA LEU A 199 8.93 -4.71 12.66
C LEU A 199 8.25 -4.04 13.86
N ILE A 200 8.85 -2.97 14.36
CA ILE A 200 8.32 -2.24 15.51
C ILE A 200 7.00 -1.57 15.18
N LEU A 201 6.92 -0.96 14.00
CA LEU A 201 5.66 -0.39 13.52
C LEU A 201 4.56 -1.46 13.48
N ALA A 202 4.84 -2.64 12.92
CA ALA A 202 3.90 -3.75 12.86
C ALA A 202 3.42 -4.14 14.27
N ILE A 203 4.35 -4.33 15.21
CA ILE A 203 4.01 -4.71 16.60
C ILE A 203 3.25 -3.59 17.34
N LYS A 204 3.61 -2.32 17.13
CA LYS A 204 2.86 -1.17 17.67
C LYS A 204 1.41 -1.18 17.16
N ILE A 205 1.20 -1.47 15.88
CA ILE A 205 -0.14 -1.55 15.29
C ILE A 205 -0.91 -2.76 15.83
N PHE A 206 -0.30 -3.95 15.91
CA PHE A 206 -0.96 -5.13 16.50
C PHE A 206 -1.46 -4.85 17.93
N CYS A 207 -0.63 -4.20 18.76
CA CYS A 207 -1.03 -3.81 20.11
C CYS A 207 -2.19 -2.79 20.08
N GLY A 208 -2.14 -1.81 19.17
CA GLY A 208 -3.20 -0.80 19.04
C GLY A 208 -4.54 -1.34 18.55
N ILE A 209 -4.53 -2.30 17.61
CA ILE A 209 -5.76 -2.98 17.16
C ILE A 209 -6.32 -3.85 18.28
N ALA A 210 -5.46 -4.56 19.02
CA ALA A 210 -5.89 -5.42 20.12
C ALA A 210 -6.53 -4.66 21.29
N THR A 211 -6.16 -3.40 21.51
CA THR A 211 -6.81 -2.51 22.50
C THR A 211 -8.09 -1.87 21.97
N MET A 212 -8.57 -2.28 20.79
CA MET A 212 -9.76 -1.75 20.12
C MET A 212 -9.71 -0.22 19.97
N ASN A 213 -8.55 0.32 19.61
CA ASN A 213 -8.43 1.74 19.33
C ASN A 213 -9.38 2.10 18.16
N PRO A 214 -10.40 2.94 18.38
CA PRO A 214 -11.44 3.22 17.38
C PRO A 214 -10.90 3.98 16.15
N ARG A 215 -9.63 4.41 16.19
CA ARG A 215 -8.94 5.09 15.08
C ARG A 215 -8.14 4.13 14.19
N LEU A 216 -8.05 2.85 14.55
CA LEU A 216 -7.33 1.85 13.76
C LEU A 216 -8.33 0.93 13.04
N PRO A 217 -7.97 0.43 11.85
CA PRO A 217 -8.75 -0.60 11.19
C PRO A 217 -8.76 -1.88 12.02
N PRO A 218 -9.77 -2.73 11.85
CA PRO A 218 -9.89 -4.00 12.60
C PRO A 218 -8.77 -4.99 12.26
N VAL A 219 -8.10 -4.80 11.11
CA VAL A 219 -6.98 -5.63 10.66
C VAL A 219 -5.91 -4.77 10.00
N ILE A 220 -4.66 -5.24 10.03
CA ILE A 220 -3.55 -4.69 9.25
C ILE A 220 -3.10 -5.69 8.18
N HIS A 221 -2.66 -5.20 7.03
CA HIS A 221 -2.10 -6.02 5.97
C HIS A 221 -0.58 -6.23 6.17
N ILE A 222 -0.11 -7.46 5.95
CA ILE A 222 1.31 -7.80 5.92
C ILE A 222 1.65 -8.22 4.50
N MET A 223 2.52 -7.48 3.81
CA MET A 223 2.99 -7.84 2.49
C MET A 223 4.16 -8.82 2.58
N ASP A 224 3.94 -10.05 2.14
CA ASP A 224 4.93 -11.12 2.13
C ASP A 224 5.28 -11.51 0.69
N ARG A 225 6.54 -11.29 0.32
CA ARG A 225 7.06 -11.61 -1.02
C ARG A 225 7.70 -13.00 -1.10
N TYR A 226 7.84 -13.68 0.04
CA TYR A 226 8.70 -14.85 0.21
C TYR A 226 7.90 -16.14 0.33
N SER A 227 6.76 -16.11 1.01
CA SER A 227 5.97 -17.32 1.23
C SER A 227 5.27 -17.81 -0.05
N GLY A 228 5.34 -19.12 -0.26
CA GLY A 228 4.46 -19.80 -1.20
C GLY A 228 3.04 -19.95 -0.65
N TRP A 229 2.08 -20.09 -1.56
CA TRP A 229 0.67 -20.28 -1.21
C TRP A 229 0.00 -21.29 -2.15
N LYS A 230 -1.16 -21.79 -1.75
CA LYS A 230 -1.95 -22.78 -2.49
C LYS A 230 -3.37 -22.27 -2.71
N LYS A 231 -3.88 -22.47 -3.93
CA LYS A 231 -5.28 -22.24 -4.28
C LYS A 231 -6.13 -23.43 -3.82
N VAL A 232 -7.20 -23.14 -3.09
CA VAL A 232 -8.12 -24.15 -2.52
C VAL A 232 -9.52 -24.04 -3.16
N SER A 233 -9.96 -22.84 -3.53
CA SER A 233 -11.24 -22.60 -4.20
C SER A 233 -11.05 -22.09 -5.64
N LEU A 234 -12.08 -22.25 -6.48
CA LEU A 234 -12.13 -21.74 -7.85
C LEU A 234 -12.34 -20.22 -7.92
N GLU A 235 -12.85 -19.60 -6.85
CA GLU A 235 -13.07 -18.15 -6.81
C GLU A 235 -11.76 -17.37 -6.96
N SER A 236 -11.79 -16.34 -7.80
CA SER A 236 -10.61 -15.49 -8.02
C SER A 236 -10.55 -14.41 -6.93
N PRO A 237 -9.50 -14.39 -6.10
CA PRO A 237 -9.36 -13.36 -5.06
C PRO A 237 -9.18 -11.96 -5.68
N PRO A 238 -9.48 -10.88 -4.93
CA PRO A 238 -9.10 -9.54 -5.36
C PRO A 238 -7.57 -9.48 -5.54
N VAL A 239 -7.15 -8.89 -6.65
CA VAL A 239 -5.73 -8.75 -7.00
C VAL A 239 -5.32 -7.31 -6.77
N PHE A 240 -4.24 -7.14 -6.04
CA PHE A 240 -3.58 -5.86 -5.80
C PHE A 240 -2.31 -5.80 -6.63
N HIS A 241 -1.92 -4.61 -7.07
CA HIS A 241 -0.79 -4.45 -7.96
C HIS A 241 0.20 -3.45 -7.40
N ASP A 242 1.47 -3.85 -7.31
CA ASP A 242 2.58 -2.91 -7.34
C ASP A 242 3.09 -2.80 -8.79
N CYS A 243 4.12 -1.99 -9.06
CA CYS A 243 4.60 -1.81 -10.43
C CYS A 243 5.23 -3.04 -11.08
N GLU A 244 5.67 -4.00 -10.27
CA GLU A 244 6.42 -5.18 -10.69
C GLU A 244 5.60 -6.47 -10.54
N HIS A 245 4.71 -6.53 -9.54
CA HIS A 245 4.09 -7.78 -9.09
C HIS A 245 2.60 -7.62 -8.78
N GLU A 246 1.91 -8.76 -8.87
CA GLU A 246 0.53 -8.92 -8.42
C GLU A 246 0.51 -9.62 -7.06
N TYR A 247 -0.42 -9.21 -6.21
CA TYR A 247 -0.61 -9.75 -4.87
C TYR A 247 -2.06 -10.18 -4.68
N ILE A 248 -2.25 -11.23 -3.89
CA ILE A 248 -3.56 -11.68 -3.44
C ILE A 248 -3.64 -11.62 -1.93
N LEU A 249 -4.84 -11.46 -1.42
CA LEU A 249 -5.12 -11.42 0.01
C LEU A 249 -5.41 -12.83 0.55
N ILE A 250 -4.81 -13.18 1.68
CA ILE A 250 -5.05 -14.42 2.42
C ILE A 250 -5.36 -14.09 3.89
N ASP A 251 -6.44 -14.67 4.42
CA ASP A 251 -6.72 -14.67 5.85
C ASP A 251 -6.02 -15.88 6.52
N PRO A 252 -4.96 -15.68 7.32
CA PRO A 252 -4.25 -16.77 7.98
C PRO A 252 -4.99 -17.36 9.19
N SER A 253 -6.11 -16.75 9.61
CA SER A 253 -6.94 -17.20 10.72
C SER A 253 -8.14 -18.04 10.29
N ASP A 254 -8.54 -17.95 9.02
CA ASP A 254 -9.67 -18.70 8.48
C ASP A 254 -9.19 -20.06 7.91
N PRO A 255 -9.50 -21.18 8.56
CA PRO A 255 -9.14 -22.50 8.06
C PRO A 255 -9.93 -22.85 6.79
N LEU A 256 -11.03 -22.17 6.48
CA LEU A 256 -11.85 -22.39 5.29
C LEU A 256 -11.48 -21.44 4.14
N ALA A 257 -10.46 -20.59 4.31
CA ALA A 257 -10.06 -19.63 3.29
C ALA A 257 -9.78 -20.29 1.94
N SER A 258 -10.27 -19.64 0.88
CA SER A 258 -10.14 -20.02 -0.53
C SER A 258 -8.68 -20.15 -1.00
N ASN A 259 -7.75 -19.49 -0.33
CA ASN A 259 -6.31 -19.57 -0.59
C ASN A 259 -5.60 -19.72 0.75
N ARG A 260 -4.55 -20.54 0.81
CA ARG A 260 -3.81 -20.80 2.05
C ARG A 260 -2.32 -20.62 1.87
N LEU A 261 -1.69 -20.05 2.88
CA LEU A 261 -0.22 -20.01 2.97
C LEU A 261 0.32 -21.44 3.10
N ALA A 262 1.50 -21.68 2.52
CA ALA A 262 2.21 -22.93 2.75
C ALA A 262 2.50 -23.11 4.25
N CYS A 263 2.44 -24.35 4.76
CA CYS A 263 2.60 -24.62 6.19
C CYS A 263 3.95 -24.14 6.76
N GLN A 264 4.98 -24.01 5.92
CA GLN A 264 6.31 -23.53 6.32
C GLN A 264 6.57 -22.06 5.96
N ALA A 265 5.54 -21.31 5.59
CA ALA A 265 5.61 -19.88 5.28
C ALA A 265 6.31 -19.10 6.42
N PRO A 266 7.40 -18.36 6.15
CA PRO A 266 8.09 -17.57 7.15
C PRO A 266 7.18 -16.60 7.92
N VAL A 267 6.20 -15.99 7.25
CA VAL A 267 5.24 -15.08 7.90
C VAL A 267 4.38 -15.80 8.95
N LEU A 268 4.01 -17.06 8.74
CA LEU A 268 3.24 -17.82 9.74
C LEU A 268 4.08 -18.07 11.01
N ARG A 269 5.36 -18.41 10.85
CA ARG A 269 6.29 -18.59 11.98
C ARG A 269 6.45 -17.29 12.78
N PHE A 270 6.61 -16.18 12.07
CA PHE A 270 6.65 -14.86 12.69
C PHE A 270 5.36 -14.56 13.48
N LEU A 271 4.18 -14.77 12.89
CA LEU A 271 2.90 -14.53 13.56
C LEU A 271 2.76 -15.38 14.82
N ASP A 272 3.14 -16.65 14.78
CA ASP A 272 3.09 -17.55 15.94
C ASP A 272 4.05 -17.11 17.05
N GLN A 273 5.23 -16.60 16.69
CA GLN A 273 6.20 -16.08 17.64
C GLN A 273 5.72 -14.79 18.30
N VAL A 274 5.17 -13.86 17.53
CA VAL A 274 4.57 -12.62 18.08
C VAL A 274 3.38 -12.96 18.97
N ASP A 275 2.56 -13.93 18.58
CA ASP A 275 1.42 -14.39 19.39
C ASP A 275 1.88 -14.87 20.77
N ARG A 276 2.95 -15.68 20.82
CA ARG A 276 3.55 -16.14 22.08
C ARG A 276 4.11 -14.97 22.91
N LEU A 277 4.89 -14.09 22.28
CA LEU A 277 5.56 -12.95 22.94
C LEU A 277 4.57 -11.95 23.52
N LEU A 278 3.48 -11.68 22.81
CA LEU A 278 2.51 -10.66 23.17
C LEU A 278 1.30 -11.25 23.90
N LYS A 279 1.15 -12.58 24.01
CA LYS A 279 -0.02 -13.24 24.62
C LYS A 279 -0.46 -12.58 25.93
N SER A 280 0.46 -12.42 26.87
CA SER A 280 0.18 -11.84 28.19
C SER A 280 -0.22 -10.37 28.09
N LYS A 281 0.49 -9.59 27.27
CA LYS A 281 0.23 -8.16 27.05
C LYS A 281 -1.12 -7.93 26.36
N LEU A 282 -1.40 -8.61 25.26
CA LEU A 282 -2.69 -8.49 24.55
C LEU A 282 -3.86 -8.92 25.42
N THR A 283 -3.68 -9.99 26.22
CA THR A 283 -4.70 -10.44 27.16
C THR A 283 -4.94 -9.43 28.29
N HIS A 284 -3.88 -8.81 28.81
CA HIS A 284 -3.99 -7.78 29.85
C HIS A 284 -4.66 -6.50 29.34
N GLU A 285 -4.16 -5.93 28.24
CA GLU A 285 -4.68 -4.71 27.61
C GLU A 285 -6.18 -4.82 27.27
N ARG A 286 -6.61 -5.99 26.78
CA ARG A 286 -8.01 -6.29 26.50
C ARG A 286 -8.89 -6.33 27.75
N LYS A 287 -8.37 -6.80 28.89
CA LYS A 287 -9.10 -6.83 30.17
C LYS A 287 -9.23 -5.44 30.80
N SER A 288 -8.21 -4.60 30.66
CA SER A 288 -8.18 -3.25 31.26
C SER A 288 -8.99 -2.20 30.47
N SER A 289 -9.34 -2.48 29.22
CA SER A 289 -10.10 -1.56 28.36
C SER A 289 -11.61 -1.62 28.64
N HIS A 290 -12.06 -0.91 29.68
CA HIS A 290 -13.46 -0.88 30.14
C HIS A 290 -14.48 -0.24 29.17
N PHE A 291 -14.03 0.46 28.12
CA PHE A 291 -14.89 1.28 27.25
C PHE A 291 -15.44 0.59 25.99
N ALA A 292 -15.09 -0.67 25.71
CA ALA A 292 -15.33 -1.27 24.38
C ALA A 292 -16.36 -2.42 24.32
N PHE A 293 -16.85 -2.93 25.45
CA PHE A 293 -17.85 -4.01 25.44
C PHE A 293 -19.21 -3.49 25.91
N GLY A 294 -20.05 -3.07 24.95
CA GLY A 294 -21.49 -2.99 25.20
C GLY A 294 -22.01 -4.39 25.54
N GLU A 295 -22.54 -4.54 26.75
CA GLU A 295 -23.32 -5.65 27.38
C GLU A 295 -23.03 -7.13 27.05
N SER A 296 -22.05 -7.48 26.22
CA SER A 296 -21.69 -8.87 25.95
C SER A 296 -20.60 -9.32 26.92
N LYS A 297 -21.03 -10.00 27.99
CA LYS A 297 -20.19 -10.54 29.08
C LYS A 297 -19.31 -11.74 28.70
N VAL A 298 -19.18 -12.08 27.42
CA VAL A 298 -18.34 -13.20 26.97
C VAL A 298 -17.18 -12.67 26.14
N LEU A 299 -16.04 -12.42 26.80
CA LEU A 299 -14.78 -12.20 26.11
C LEU A 299 -14.35 -13.53 25.47
N PRO A 300 -14.13 -13.61 24.14
CA PRO A 300 -13.54 -14.80 23.56
C PRO A 300 -12.13 -14.96 24.10
N GLU A 301 -11.84 -16.11 24.71
CA GLU A 301 -10.46 -16.51 25.04
C GLU A 301 -9.60 -16.54 23.76
N GLY A 302 -8.33 -16.17 23.86
CA GLY A 302 -7.34 -16.39 22.79
C GLY A 302 -7.43 -15.43 21.60
N LEU A 303 -7.19 -14.12 21.82
CA LEU A 303 -6.90 -13.20 20.73
C LEU A 303 -5.56 -13.60 20.08
N SER A 304 -5.64 -14.30 18.95
CA SER A 304 -4.47 -14.63 18.15
C SER A 304 -4.10 -13.46 17.24
N VAL A 305 -2.81 -13.14 17.12
CA VAL A 305 -2.30 -12.15 16.15
C VAL A 305 -2.77 -12.47 14.73
N ARG A 306 -2.97 -13.75 14.38
CA ARG A 306 -3.51 -14.17 13.08
C ARG A 306 -4.87 -13.54 12.77
N LYS A 307 -5.70 -13.26 13.79
CA LYS A 307 -7.01 -12.60 13.62
C LYS A 307 -6.90 -11.09 13.39
N LEU A 308 -5.76 -10.49 13.72
CA LEU A 308 -5.50 -9.05 13.59
C LEU A 308 -4.88 -8.69 12.23
N VAL A 309 -4.59 -9.69 11.40
CA VAL A 309 -3.80 -9.49 10.19
C VAL A 309 -4.47 -10.12 8.97
N ARG A 310 -4.15 -9.57 7.80
CA ARG A 310 -4.33 -10.20 6.52
C ARG A 310 -2.98 -10.26 5.82
N VAL A 311 -2.66 -11.36 5.15
CA VAL A 311 -1.37 -11.52 4.48
C VAL A 311 -1.57 -11.32 2.98
N MET A 312 -0.83 -10.37 2.41
CA MET A 312 -0.76 -10.16 0.96
C MET A 312 0.43 -10.93 0.42
N VAL A 313 0.20 -11.94 -0.41
CA VAL A 313 1.26 -12.75 -1.02
C VAL A 313 1.36 -12.52 -2.51
N ARG A 314 2.58 -12.63 -3.02
CA ARG A 314 2.86 -12.60 -4.46
C ARG A 314 2.09 -13.70 -5.19
N ARG A 315 1.33 -13.31 -6.22
CA ARG A 315 0.52 -14.24 -7.01
C ARG A 315 1.37 -15.29 -7.72
N ASP A 316 2.54 -14.92 -8.22
CA ASP A 316 3.48 -15.82 -8.91
C ASP A 316 4.18 -16.83 -7.97
N LYS A 317 3.94 -16.76 -6.66
CA LYS A 317 4.38 -17.74 -5.65
C LYS A 317 3.34 -18.85 -5.40
N GLU A 318 2.37 -19.00 -6.29
CA GLU A 318 1.43 -20.12 -6.24
C GLU A 318 2.18 -21.45 -6.42
N MET A 319 1.99 -22.35 -5.46
CA MET A 319 2.56 -23.69 -5.50
C MET A 319 1.62 -24.59 -6.29
N VAL A 320 2.03 -25.01 -7.49
CA VAL A 320 1.36 -26.08 -8.23
C VAL A 320 1.63 -27.39 -7.50
N LEU A 321 0.57 -28.12 -7.15
CA LEU A 321 0.73 -29.50 -6.71
C LEU A 321 1.20 -30.31 -7.92
N GLU A 322 2.46 -30.73 -7.95
CA GLU A 322 2.82 -31.87 -8.79
C GLU A 322 1.99 -33.05 -8.32
N ALA A 323 1.18 -33.61 -9.22
CA ALA A 323 0.47 -34.85 -8.94
C ALA A 323 1.52 -35.94 -8.67
N PRO A 324 1.36 -36.73 -7.60
CA PRO A 324 2.28 -37.82 -7.29
C PRO A 324 2.33 -38.89 -8.38
#